data_AF-A0A432UT28-F1
#
_entry.id   AF-A0A432UT28-F1
#
_cell.length_a   1.000
_cell.length_b   1.000
_cell.length_c   1.000
_cell.angle_alpha   90.00
_cell.angle_beta   90.00
_cell.angle_gamma   90.00
#
_symmetry.space_group_name_H-M   'P 1'
#
loop_
_entity.id
_entity.type
_entity.pdbx_description
1 polymer ?
#
loop_
_entity_poly.entity_id
_entity_poly.type
_entity_poly.pdbx_seq_one_letter_code
_entity_poly.pdbx_strand_id
1 'polypeptide(L)' 'MSKKIGLYIYTGDGIADAVDVDKLLELATGELGVAVAKKHDDLYSPAGFEMIKADVEAEELNAIAVAGYLSGTIMKG' A
#
# COMPACT_ATOMS: atom_id res chain seq x y z
N MET A 1 11.24 4.78 18.49
CA MET A 1 11.46 3.93 17.30
C MET A 1 11.17 4.77 16.06
N SER A 2 12.06 4.74 15.07
CA SER A 2 11.75 5.32 13.75
C SER A 2 10.74 4.41 13.03
N LYS A 3 9.80 5.00 12.28
CA LYS A 3 8.83 4.20 11.53
C LYS A 3 9.46 3.70 10.23
N LYS A 4 9.45 2.38 10.00
CA LYS A 4 9.75 1.76 8.70
C LYS A 4 8.41 1.47 8.03
N ILE A 5 8.03 2.35 7.10
CA ILE A 5 6.69 2.42 6.54
C ILE A 5 6.62 1.60 5.24
N GLY A 6 5.56 0.82 5.08
CA GLY A 6 5.10 0.31 3.78
C GLY A 6 3.85 1.05 3.31
N LEU A 7 3.85 1.55 2.08
CA LEU A 7 2.72 2.17 1.39
C LEU A 7 2.16 1.23 0.33
N TYR A 8 0.84 1.02 0.37
CA TYR A 8 0.13 0.17 -0.58
C TYR A 8 -1.05 0.93 -1.18
N ILE A 9 -1.04 1.10 -2.50
CA ILE A 9 -2.03 1.89 -3.24
C ILE A 9 -2.97 0.95 -3.99
N TYR A 10 -4.25 1.01 -3.67
CA TYR A 10 -5.31 0.35 -4.44
C TYR A 10 -5.52 1.08 -5.76
N THR A 11 -5.52 0.35 -6.88
CA THR A 11 -5.63 0.92 -8.24
C THR A 11 -6.89 0.49 -8.99
N GLY A 12 -7.77 -0.29 -8.36
CA GLY A 12 -9.06 -0.66 -8.93
C GLY A 12 -10.08 0.49 -8.89
N ASP A 13 -11.30 0.19 -9.33
CA ASP A 13 -12.45 1.12 -9.33
C ASP A 13 -12.18 2.49 -9.95
N GLY A 14 -11.32 2.56 -10.97
CA GLY A 14 -11.01 3.79 -11.70
C GLY A 14 -10.04 4.74 -10.99
N ILE A 15 -9.43 4.33 -9.87
CA ILE A 15 -8.43 5.16 -9.18
C ILE A 15 -7.20 5.40 -10.05
N ALA A 16 -6.73 4.37 -10.77
CA ALA A 16 -5.60 4.50 -11.69
C ALA A 16 -5.86 5.47 -12.85
N ASP A 17 -7.13 5.65 -13.24
CA ASP A 17 -7.52 6.59 -14.29
C ASP A 17 -7.66 8.03 -13.76
N ALA A 18 -7.93 8.18 -12.47
CA ALA A 18 -8.17 9.47 -11.83
C ALA A 18 -6.89 10.12 -11.27
N VAL A 19 -5.87 9.33 -10.93
CA VAL A 19 -4.66 9.79 -10.23
C VAL A 19 -3.41 9.15 -10.83
N ASP A 20 -2.32 9.91 -10.92
CA ASP A 20 -1.03 9.41 -11.39
C ASP A 20 -0.34 8.56 -10.31
N VAL A 21 -0.66 7.26 -10.29
CA VAL A 21 -0.16 6.31 -9.28
C VAL A 21 1.35 6.16 -9.33
N ASP A 22 1.95 6.23 -10.52
CA ASP A 22 3.40 6.06 -10.67
C ASP A 22 4.14 7.22 -10.01
N LYS A 23 3.68 8.47 -10.20
CA LYS A 23 4.23 9.62 -9.47
C LYS A 23 4.08 9.52 -7.96
N LEU A 24 2.99 8.92 -7.47
CA LEU A 24 2.83 8.68 -6.04
C LEU A 24 3.86 7.67 -5.49
N LEU A 25 4.18 6.63 -6.26
CA LEU A 25 5.22 5.66 -5.89
C LEU A 25 6.62 6.29 -5.91
N GLU A 26 6.91 7.13 -6.91
CA GLU A 26 8.16 7.89 -7.00
C GLU A 26 8.31 8.84 -5.80
N LEU A 27 7.26 9.59 -5.47
CA LEU A 27 7.25 10.49 -4.31
C LEU A 27 7.46 9.73 -3.00
N ALA A 28 6.79 8.58 -2.85
CA ALA A 28 6.88 7.75 -1.65
C ALA A 28 8.29 7.20 -1.42
N THR A 29 8.91 6.66 -2.46
CA THR A 29 10.26 6.04 -2.37
C THR A 29 11.38 7.08 -2.40
N GLY A 30 11.17 8.23 -3.03
CA GLY A 30 12.10 9.35 -3.08
C GLY A 30 12.00 10.25 -1.86
N GLU A 31 11.20 11.32 -1.95
CA GLU A 31 11.16 12.40 -0.96
C GLU A 31 10.69 11.95 0.42
N LEU A 32 9.74 11.00 0.48
CA LEU A 32 9.15 10.55 1.73
C LEU A 32 9.93 9.41 2.40
N GLY A 33 10.88 8.77 1.68
CA GLY A 33 11.73 7.72 2.23
C GLY A 33 10.96 6.50 2.75
N VAL A 34 9.81 6.17 2.15
CA VAL A 34 9.04 4.97 2.47
C VAL A 34 9.85 3.74 2.07
N ALA A 35 9.93 2.75 2.96
CA ALA A 35 10.76 1.56 2.74
C ALA A 35 10.22 0.65 1.63
N VAL A 36 8.89 0.56 1.52
CA VAL A 36 8.20 -0.20 0.47
C VAL A 36 7.05 0.64 -0.07
N ALA A 37 6.96 0.81 -1.38
CA ALA A 37 5.78 1.40 -2.02
C ALA A 37 5.34 0.50 -3.18
N LYS A 38 4.09 0.02 -3.12
CA LYS A 38 3.52 -0.86 -4.15
C LYS A 38 2.10 -0.47 -4.50
N LYS A 39 1.68 -0.86 -5.71
CA LYS A 39 0.29 -0.72 -6.19
C LYS A 39 -0.32 -2.10 -6.47
N HIS A 40 -1.62 -2.25 -6.21
CA HIS A 40 -2.35 -3.47 -6.50
C HIS A 40 -3.81 -3.14 -6.87
N ASP A 41 -4.35 -3.80 -7.89
CA ASP A 41 -5.72 -3.63 -8.37
C ASP A 41 -6.75 -4.39 -7.54
N ASP A 42 -6.32 -5.36 -6.74
CA ASP A 42 -7.17 -6.10 -5.79
C ASP A 42 -6.52 -6.20 -4.40
N LEU A 43 -6.40 -5.06 -3.72
CA LEU A 43 -5.67 -4.96 -2.45
C LEU A 43 -6.41 -5.65 -1.28
N TYR A 44 -7.72 -5.87 -1.42
CA TYR A 44 -8.59 -6.43 -0.39
C TYR A 44 -8.70 -7.96 -0.46
N SER A 45 -8.19 -8.57 -1.53
CA SER A 45 -8.13 -10.02 -1.67
C SER A 45 -7.07 -10.65 -0.75
N PRO A 46 -7.14 -11.99 -0.55
CA PRO A 46 -6.07 -12.73 0.07
C PRO A 46 -4.70 -12.49 -0.57
N ALA A 47 -4.64 -12.32 -1.90
CA ALA A 47 -3.39 -12.06 -2.62
C ALA A 47 -2.77 -10.70 -2.23
N GLY A 48 -3.61 -9.65 -2.14
CA GLY A 48 -3.16 -8.33 -1.66
C GLY A 48 -2.67 -8.39 -0.21
N PHE A 49 -3.37 -9.14 0.65
CA PHE A 49 -2.97 -9.33 2.04
C PHE A 49 -1.67 -10.11 2.19
N GLU A 50 -1.49 -11.20 1.44
CA GLU A 50 -0.26 -12.00 1.44
C GLU A 50 0.95 -11.20 0.95
N MET A 51 0.76 -10.34 -0.06
CA MET A 51 1.81 -9.41 -0.51
C MET A 51 2.26 -8.49 0.62
N ILE A 52 1.32 -7.82 1.29
CA ILE A 52 1.61 -6.91 2.40
C ILE A 52 2.32 -7.67 3.52
N LYS A 53 1.85 -8.88 3.86
CA LYS A 53 2.46 -9.70 4.91
C LYS A 53 3.90 -10.10 4.57
N ALA A 54 4.15 -10.54 3.33
CA ALA A 54 5.49 -10.89 2.88
C ALA A 54 6.45 -9.70 2.98
N ASP A 55 5.99 -8.49 2.60
CA ASP A 55 6.79 -7.28 2.71
C ASP A 55 7.03 -6.86 4.16
N VAL A 56 6.05 -7.03 5.06
CA VAL A 56 6.23 -6.77 6.49
C VAL A 56 7.32 -7.65 7.09
N GLU A 57 7.36 -8.92 6.72
CA GLU A 57 8.36 -9.88 7.19
C GLU A 57 9.74 -9.63 6.55
N ALA A 58 9.80 -9.42 5.24
CA ALA A 58 11.05 -9.23 4.51
C ALA A 58 11.74 -7.90 4.83
N GLU A 59 10.95 -6.84 4.96
CA GLU A 59 11.45 -5.49 5.20
C GLU A 59 11.28 -5.03 6.64
N GLU A 60 10.91 -5.91 7.58
CA GLU A 60 10.76 -5.56 9.00
C GLU A 60 9.90 -4.28 9.22
N LEU A 61 8.83 -4.15 8.43
CA LEU A 61 7.97 -2.96 8.48
C LEU A 61 7.26 -2.89 9.83
N ASN A 62 7.21 -1.69 10.41
CA ASN A 62 6.55 -1.45 11.70
C ASN A 62 5.38 -0.46 11.60
N ALA A 63 5.09 0.02 10.39
CA ALA A 63 3.96 0.87 10.08
C ALA A 63 3.47 0.60 8.65
N ILE A 64 2.14 0.56 8.47
CA ILE A 64 1.51 0.30 7.17
C ILE A 64 0.56 1.46 6.85
N ALA A 65 0.67 1.99 5.65
CA ALA A 65 -0.26 2.95 5.07
C ALA A 65 -0.95 2.31 3.86
N VAL A 66 -2.28 2.30 3.87
CA VAL A 66 -3.09 1.80 2.76
C VAL A 66 -3.85 2.98 2.17
N ALA A 67 -3.62 3.27 0.89
CA ALA A 67 -4.31 4.29 0.13
C ALA A 67 -5.30 3.62 -0.81
N GLY A 68 -6.59 3.77 -0.53
CA GLY A 68 -7.66 3.16 -1.32
C GLY A 68 -9.02 3.68 -0.88
N TYR A 69 -10.08 3.04 -1.37
CA TYR A 69 -11.45 3.37 -0.97
C TYR A 69 -11.93 2.42 0.15
N LEU A 70 -12.58 2.96 1.17
CA LEU A 70 -13.21 2.16 2.22
C LEU A 70 -14.71 2.05 1.93
N SER A 71 -15.15 0.91 1.39
CA SER A 71 -16.52 0.45 1.70
C SER A 71 -16.49 -0.02 3.14
N GLY A 72 -17.46 0.36 3.98
CA GLY A 72 -17.42 0.21 5.45
C GLY A 72 -17.33 -1.21 6.03
N THR A 73 -16.88 -2.18 5.26
CA THR A 73 -16.52 -3.53 5.70
C THR A 73 -15.14 -3.49 6.38
N ILE A 74 -15.15 -3.21 7.67
CA ILE A 74 -13.99 -3.42 8.54
C ILE A 74 -13.57 -4.89 8.37
N MET A 75 -12.39 -5.13 7.80
CA MET A 75 -11.76 -6.44 7.78
C MET A 75 -11.60 -6.91 9.23
N LYS A 76 -12.55 -7.71 9.70
CA LYS A 76 -12.43 -8.45 10.95
C LYS A 76 -11.46 -9.59 10.66
N GLY A 77 -10.19 -9.35 10.98
CA GLY A 77 -9.21 -10.41 11.17
C GLY A 77 -9.58 -11.30 12.35
#